data_AF-X6LJ40-F1
#
_entry.id   AF-X6LJ40-F1
#
_cell.length_a   1.000
_cell.length_b   1.000
_cell.length_c   1.000
_cell.angle_alpha   90.00
_cell.angle_beta   90.00
_cell.angle_gamma   90.00
#
_symmetry.space_group_name_H-M   'P 1'
#
loop_
_entity.id
_entity.type
_entity.pdbx_description
1 polymer ?
#
loop_
_entity_poly.entity_id
_entity_poly.type
_entity_poly.pdbx_seq_one_letter_code
_entity_poly.pdbx_strand_id
1 'polypeptide(L)'
;MIKNRKKELNEPLQIMFDNEVSFIVEQICKSQKFVRTKLQDVAMVSLRDVERCLNIFVWLANKYFADTSNIRQCLVISMGICYYYRLKPKEREEYKKEMTTQKINFLEVLERERDLFCNALVYPPGNKYITILYFVFTKLNKYVTFSIK
;
A
#
# COMPACT_ATOMS: atom_id res chain seq x y z
N MET A 1 -12.21 -2.10 12.37
CA MET A 1 -11.26 -2.71 11.41
C MET A 1 -9.83 -2.18 11.59
N ILE A 2 -9.57 -0.90 11.31
CA ILE A 2 -8.21 -0.31 11.42
C ILE A 2 -7.63 -0.43 12.83
N LYS A 3 -8.40 -0.06 13.88
CA LYS A 3 -7.97 -0.18 15.29
C LYS A 3 -7.65 -1.62 15.73
N ASN A 4 -8.23 -2.64 15.07
CA ASN A 4 -7.98 -4.04 15.43
C ASN A 4 -6.62 -4.52 14.93
N ARG A 5 -6.11 -3.95 13.82
CA ARG A 5 -4.83 -4.30 13.20
C ARG A 5 -3.62 -3.89 14.04
N LYS A 6 -3.81 -2.96 14.99
CA LYS A 6 -2.80 -2.60 15.98
C LYS A 6 -2.23 -3.84 16.69
N LYS A 7 -3.09 -4.77 17.10
CA LYS A 7 -2.68 -5.97 17.87
C LYS A 7 -1.75 -6.91 17.09
N GLU A 8 -1.73 -6.76 15.77
CA GLU A 8 -0.88 -7.57 14.89
C GLU A 8 0.50 -6.93 14.67
N LEU A 9 0.72 -5.69 15.13
CA LEU A 9 2.01 -5.00 15.05
C LEU A 9 2.89 -5.31 16.26
N ASN A 10 4.21 -5.30 16.07
CA ASN A 10 5.18 -5.36 17.18
C ASN A 10 5.00 -4.16 18.14
N GLU A 11 5.28 -4.32 19.44
CA GLU A 11 5.03 -3.31 20.48
C GLU A 11 5.50 -1.87 20.13
N PRO A 12 6.74 -1.65 19.65
CA PRO A 12 7.20 -0.30 19.28
C PRO A 12 6.36 0.31 18.15
N LEU A 13 5.91 -0.51 17.21
CA LEU A 13 5.10 -0.10 16.06
C LEU A 13 3.65 0.20 16.45
N GLN A 14 3.14 -0.39 17.54
CA GLN A 14 1.81 -0.10 18.05
C GLN A 14 1.68 1.35 18.54
N ILE A 15 2.71 1.86 19.22
CA ILE A 15 2.74 3.25 19.71
C ILE A 15 2.76 4.22 18.52
N MET A 16 3.58 3.93 17.50
CA MET A 16 3.61 4.74 16.28
C MET A 16 2.29 4.69 15.52
N PHE A 17 1.66 3.52 15.47
CA PHE A 17 0.35 3.35 14.85
C PHE A 17 -0.71 4.20 15.55
N ASP A 18 -0.73 4.25 16.87
CA ASP A 18 -1.68 5.10 17.59
C ASP A 18 -1.48 6.59 17.28
N ASN A 19 -0.22 7.04 17.20
CA ASN A 19 0.10 8.43 16.87
C ASN A 19 -0.31 8.80 15.43
N GLU A 20 -0.27 7.84 14.51
CA GLU A 20 -0.52 8.07 13.07
C GLU A 20 -1.89 7.54 12.62
N VAL A 21 -2.73 7.01 13.51
CA VAL A 21 -3.98 6.32 13.14
C VAL A 21 -4.94 7.24 12.39
N SER A 22 -5.03 8.52 12.79
CA SER A 22 -5.87 9.52 12.13
C SER A 22 -5.40 9.76 10.69
N PHE A 23 -4.09 9.90 10.50
CA PHE A 23 -3.47 10.05 9.19
C PHE A 23 -3.71 8.81 8.30
N ILE A 24 -3.50 7.61 8.85
CA ILE A 24 -3.73 6.34 8.14
C ILE A 24 -5.19 6.24 7.66
N VAL A 25 -6.15 6.50 8.56
CA VAL A 25 -7.57 6.47 8.23
C VAL A 25 -7.90 7.49 7.15
N GLU A 26 -7.38 8.71 7.26
CA GLU A 26 -7.63 9.78 6.29
C GLU A 26 -7.13 9.41 4.90
N GLN A 27 -5.88 8.94 4.77
CA GLN A 27 -5.29 8.60 3.47
C GLN A 27 -5.99 7.42 2.79
N ILE A 28 -6.37 6.40 3.55
CA ILE A 28 -7.15 5.27 3.02
C ILE A 28 -8.53 5.74 2.57
N CYS A 29 -9.22 6.57 3.37
CA CYS A 29 -10.51 7.14 2.98
C CYS A 29 -10.40 7.99 1.72
N LYS A 30 -9.36 8.82 1.62
CA LYS A 30 -9.09 9.66 0.44
C LYS A 30 -8.86 8.81 -0.80
N SER A 31 -8.05 7.77 -0.67
CA SER A 31 -7.79 6.80 -1.75
C SER A 31 -9.06 6.10 -2.22
N GLN A 32 -9.88 5.62 -1.28
CA GLN A 32 -11.15 4.97 -1.59
C GLN A 32 -12.08 5.93 -2.34
N LYS A 33 -12.23 7.18 -1.87
CA LYS A 33 -13.06 8.20 -2.53
C LYS A 33 -12.56 8.49 -3.95
N PHE A 34 -11.25 8.64 -4.14
CA PHE A 34 -10.68 8.89 -5.45
C PHE A 34 -10.99 7.75 -6.43
N VAL A 35 -10.62 6.53 -6.05
CA VAL A 35 -10.75 5.36 -6.93
C VAL A 35 -12.24 5.12 -7.25
N ARG A 36 -13.14 5.33 -6.29
CA ARG A 36 -14.59 5.20 -6.50
C ARG A 36 -15.12 6.22 -7.52
N THR A 37 -14.59 7.44 -7.47
CA THR A 37 -15.00 8.51 -8.39
C THR A 37 -14.48 8.26 -9.81
N LYS A 38 -13.29 7.68 -9.96
CA LYS A 38 -12.64 7.48 -11.27
C LYS A 38 -12.99 6.16 -11.94
N LEU A 39 -13.08 5.06 -11.19
CA LEU A 39 -13.38 3.75 -11.78
C LEU A 39 -14.88 3.52 -11.98
N GLN A 40 -15.76 4.26 -11.29
CA GLN A 40 -17.24 4.11 -11.29
C GLN A 40 -17.77 2.70 -10.98
N ASP A 41 -16.88 1.73 -10.75
CA ASP A 41 -17.20 0.35 -10.45
C ASP A 41 -17.36 0.17 -8.94
N VAL A 42 -18.60 -0.06 -8.52
CA VAL A 42 -19.00 -0.20 -7.12
C VAL A 42 -18.42 -1.47 -6.49
N ALA A 43 -18.08 -2.49 -7.29
CA ALA A 43 -17.48 -3.73 -6.81
C ALA A 43 -15.97 -3.60 -6.56
N MET A 44 -15.30 -2.66 -7.25
CA MET A 44 -13.85 -2.45 -7.21
C MET A 44 -13.35 -1.56 -6.05
N VAL A 45 -14.26 -1.04 -5.22
CA VAL A 45 -13.94 -0.16 -4.10
C VAL A 45 -14.76 -0.53 -2.88
N SER A 46 -14.41 -1.69 -2.30
CA SER A 46 -15.10 -2.27 -1.15
C SER A 46 -14.21 -2.28 0.09
N LEU A 47 -14.81 -2.53 1.26
CA LEU A 47 -14.08 -2.74 2.51
C LEU A 47 -13.06 -3.90 2.40
N ARG A 48 -13.21 -4.81 1.42
CA ARG A 48 -12.21 -5.86 1.12
C ARG A 48 -10.89 -5.28 0.63
N ASP A 49 -10.91 -4.21 -0.17
CA ASP A 49 -9.67 -3.56 -0.62
C ASP A 49 -9.01 -2.80 0.53
N VAL A 50 -9.79 -2.23 1.44
CA VAL A 50 -9.28 -1.63 2.67
C VAL A 50 -8.64 -2.69 3.55
N GLU A 51 -9.29 -3.84 3.72
CA GLU A 51 -8.72 -4.97 4.46
C GLU A 51 -7.41 -5.46 3.83
N ARG A 52 -7.39 -5.66 2.51
CA ARG A 52 -6.17 -6.04 1.78
C ARG A 52 -5.05 -5.01 1.95
N CYS A 53 -5.38 -3.72 1.88
CA CYS A 53 -4.42 -2.64 2.10
C CYS A 53 -3.82 -2.71 3.50
N LEU A 54 -4.65 -2.92 4.52
CA LEU A 54 -4.20 -3.03 5.91
C LEU A 54 -3.36 -4.28 6.16
N ASN A 55 -3.70 -5.42 5.54
CA ASN A 55 -2.91 -6.64 5.66
C ASN A 55 -1.49 -6.46 5.08
N ILE A 56 -1.39 -5.83 3.91
CA ILE A 56 -0.08 -5.51 3.30
C ILE A 56 0.69 -4.53 4.18
N PHE A 57 0.00 -3.51 4.71
CA PHE A 57 0.59 -2.54 5.62
C PHE A 57 1.18 -3.18 6.88
N VAL A 58 0.43 -4.04 7.58
CA VAL A 58 0.89 -4.76 8.78
C VAL A 58 2.10 -5.64 8.45
N TRP A 59 2.03 -6.35 7.32
CA TRP A 59 3.14 -7.18 6.87
C TRP A 59 4.41 -6.36 6.61
N LEU A 60 4.30 -5.24 5.88
CA LEU A 60 5.41 -4.33 5.61
C LEU A 60 6.01 -3.79 6.91
N ALA A 61 5.15 -3.31 7.83
CA ALA A 61 5.59 -2.75 9.10
C ALA A 61 6.35 -3.78 9.95
N ASN A 62 5.86 -5.02 10.05
CA ASN A 62 6.48 -6.05 10.88
C ASN A 62 7.71 -6.73 10.26
N LYS A 63 7.78 -6.84 8.94
CA LYS A 63 8.81 -7.67 8.27
C LYS A 63 9.85 -6.87 7.49
N TYR A 64 9.45 -5.75 6.90
CA TYR A 64 10.33 -4.99 6.01
C TYR A 64 10.84 -3.71 6.66
N PHE A 65 10.03 -3.08 7.51
CA PHE A 65 10.37 -1.84 8.19
C PHE A 65 10.45 -1.98 9.72
N ALA A 66 10.67 -3.20 10.22
CA ALA A 66 10.70 -3.50 11.66
C ALA A 66 11.64 -2.56 12.45
N ASP A 67 12.74 -2.13 11.83
CA ASP A 67 13.79 -1.32 12.46
C ASP A 67 13.71 0.17 12.12
N THR A 68 12.90 0.57 11.14
CA THR A 68 13.01 1.90 10.49
C THR A 68 11.90 2.88 10.88
N SER A 69 10.98 2.49 11.76
CA SER A 69 9.98 3.38 12.37
C SER A 69 9.12 4.18 11.37
N ASN A 70 9.12 3.83 10.07
CA ASN A 70 8.48 4.64 9.04
C ASN A 70 7.15 4.03 8.60
N ILE A 71 6.19 4.09 9.51
CA ILE A 71 4.83 3.57 9.31
C ILE A 71 4.12 4.26 8.13
N ARG A 72 4.50 5.51 7.83
CA ARG A 72 3.99 6.28 6.69
C ARG A 72 4.45 5.72 5.35
N GLN A 73 5.70 5.26 5.24
CA GLN A 73 6.17 4.59 4.02
C GLN A 73 5.44 3.27 3.79
N CYS A 74 5.22 2.48 4.85
CA CYS A 74 4.43 1.25 4.77
C CYS A 74 3.03 1.52 4.19
N LEU A 75 2.40 2.61 4.63
CA LEU A 75 1.09 3.03 4.15
C LEU A 75 1.13 3.38 2.66
N VAL A 76 2.09 4.21 2.23
CA VAL A 76 2.25 4.61 0.82
C VAL A 76 2.41 3.41 -0.09
N ILE A 77 3.25 2.44 0.28
CA ILE A 77 3.47 1.23 -0.50
C ILE A 77 2.20 0.39 -0.58
N SER A 78 1.51 0.19 0.57
CA SER A 78 0.27 -0.58 0.62
C SER A 78 -0.83 0.04 -0.26
N MET A 79 -0.96 1.37 -0.24
CA MET A 79 -1.88 2.13 -1.11
C MET A 79 -1.47 2.05 -2.57
N GLY A 80 -0.16 2.09 -2.85
CA GLY A 80 0.39 1.89 -4.17
C GLY A 80 -0.09 0.57 -4.81
N ILE A 81 0.04 -0.51 -4.04
CA ILE A 81 -0.35 -1.87 -4.45
C ILE A 81 -1.86 -2.00 -4.60
N CYS A 82 -2.64 -1.51 -3.62
CA CYS A 82 -4.08 -1.72 -3.58
C CYS A 82 -4.87 -0.78 -4.50
N TYR A 83 -4.40 0.45 -4.70
CA TYR A 83 -5.16 1.50 -5.38
C TYR A 83 -4.43 2.05 -6.60
N TYR A 84 -3.20 2.55 -6.43
CA TYR A 84 -2.49 3.28 -7.48
C TYR A 84 -2.26 2.46 -8.75
N TYR A 85 -1.73 1.24 -8.62
CA TYR A 85 -1.40 0.41 -9.79
C TYR A 85 -2.63 -0.13 -10.53
N ARG A 86 -3.82 -0.08 -9.93
CA ARG A 86 -5.08 -0.45 -10.60
C ARG A 86 -5.58 0.64 -11.55
N LEU A 87 -5.17 1.89 -11.34
CA LEU A 87 -5.58 3.03 -12.14
C LEU A 87 -4.87 3.05 -13.50
N LYS A 88 -5.50 3.67 -14.50
CA LYS A 88 -4.90 3.96 -15.81
C LYS A 88 -3.83 5.06 -15.70
N PRO A 89 -2.88 5.18 -16.65
CA PRO A 89 -1.80 6.17 -16.58
C PRO A 89 -2.26 7.61 -16.30
N LYS A 90 -3.34 8.08 -16.94
CA LYS A 90 -3.89 9.43 -16.71
C LYS A 90 -4.41 9.61 -15.27
N GLU A 91 -5.16 8.62 -14.78
CA GLU A 91 -5.73 8.62 -13.42
C GLU A 91 -4.62 8.52 -12.35
N ARG A 92 -3.52 7.84 -12.66
CA ARG A 92 -2.34 7.77 -11.79
C ARG A 92 -1.70 9.14 -11.61
N GLU A 93 -1.61 9.97 -12.65
CA GLU A 93 -1.11 11.35 -12.51
C GLU A 93 -1.96 12.17 -11.55
N GLU A 94 -3.27 12.05 -11.64
CA GLU A 94 -4.20 12.72 -10.75
C GLU A 94 -4.13 12.18 -9.31
N TYR A 95 -4.08 10.86 -9.15
CA TYR A 95 -3.95 10.21 -7.84
C TYR A 95 -2.69 10.64 -7.11
N LYS A 96 -1.56 10.77 -7.83
CA LYS A 96 -0.30 11.27 -7.26
C LYS A 96 -0.47 12.67 -6.69
N LYS A 97 -1.09 13.58 -7.44
CA LYS A 97 -1.33 14.96 -6.98
C LYS A 97 -2.23 14.97 -5.74
N GLU A 98 -3.21 14.09 -5.70
CA GLU A 98 -4.15 14.05 -4.59
C GLU A 98 -3.57 13.40 -3.33
N MET A 99 -2.76 12.35 -3.46
CA MET A 99 -2.16 11.64 -2.32
C MET A 99 -0.85 12.27 -1.85
N THR A 100 -0.21 13.11 -2.66
CA THR A 100 0.98 13.86 -2.22
C THR A 100 0.54 14.92 -1.21
N THR A 101 1.20 14.92 -0.05
CA THR A 101 0.97 15.91 1.01
C THR A 101 2.30 16.59 1.34
N GLN A 102 2.26 17.72 2.04
CA GLN A 102 3.50 18.41 2.49
C GLN A 102 4.44 17.49 3.29
N LYS A 103 3.92 16.42 3.88
CA LYS A 103 4.67 15.49 4.73
C LYS A 103 5.16 14.23 3.99
N ILE A 104 4.61 13.93 2.81
CA ILE A 104 4.90 12.68 2.07
C ILE A 104 4.87 12.94 0.56
N ASN A 105 6.00 12.71 -0.11
CA ASN A 105 6.06 12.58 -1.56
C ASN A 105 5.71 11.16 -1.98
N PHE A 106 4.43 10.94 -2.32
CA PHE A 106 3.85 9.62 -2.57
C PHE A 106 4.58 8.87 -3.70
N LEU A 107 4.88 9.57 -4.80
CA LEU A 107 5.55 8.95 -5.95
C LEU A 107 6.99 8.59 -5.62
N GLU A 108 7.74 9.52 -5.03
CA GLU A 108 9.15 9.30 -4.73
C GLU A 108 9.35 8.09 -3.81
N VAL A 109 8.51 7.93 -2.78
CA VAL A 109 8.55 6.75 -1.91
C VAL A 109 8.26 5.48 -2.70
N LEU A 110 7.22 5.46 -3.54
CA LEU A 110 6.88 4.30 -4.34
C LEU A 110 7.97 3.92 -5.35
N GLU A 111 8.59 4.90 -6.01
CA GLU A 111 9.64 4.66 -6.99
C GLU A 111 10.94 4.23 -6.34
N ARG A 112 11.31 4.84 -5.22
CA ARG A 112 12.47 4.44 -4.43
C ARG A 112 12.37 2.98 -4.00
N GLU A 113 11.25 2.61 -3.38
CA GLU A 113 11.05 1.24 -2.90
C GLU A 113 10.97 0.26 -4.07
N ARG A 114 10.26 0.63 -5.15
CA ARG A 114 10.26 -0.14 -6.39
C ARG A 114 11.69 -0.42 -6.87
N ASP A 115 12.53 0.61 -6.96
CA ASP A 115 13.85 0.51 -7.54
C ASP A 115 14.77 -0.31 -6.62
N LEU A 116 14.65 -0.17 -5.30
CA LEU A 116 15.31 -1.06 -4.33
C LEU A 116 14.92 -2.53 -4.54
N PHE A 117 13.62 -2.82 -4.69
CA PHE A 117 13.16 -4.19 -4.98
C PHE A 117 13.67 -4.71 -6.33
N CYS A 118 13.67 -3.88 -7.38
CA CYS A 118 14.16 -4.28 -8.70
C CYS A 118 15.68 -4.56 -8.67
N ASN A 119 16.45 -3.74 -7.96
CA ASN A 119 17.90 -3.87 -7.86
C ASN A 119 18.30 -5.09 -7.01
N ALA A 120 17.57 -5.38 -5.94
CA ALA A 120 17.79 -6.55 -5.10
C ALA A 120 17.52 -7.89 -5.83
N LEU A 121 16.75 -7.86 -6.93
CA LEU A 121 16.30 -9.07 -7.62
C LEU A 121 17.13 -9.45 -8.87
N VAL A 122 18.08 -8.63 -9.35
CA VAL A 122 18.92 -8.88 -10.54
C VAL A 122 18.15 -9.58 -11.68
N TYR A 123 17.09 -8.94 -12.20
CA TYR A 123 16.38 -9.44 -13.39
C TYR A 123 16.77 -8.64 -14.63
N PRO A 124 16.86 -9.29 -15.82
CA PRO A 124 17.23 -8.62 -17.06
C PRO A 124 16.19 -7.57 -17.46
N PRO A 125 16.63 -6.48 -18.12
CA PRO A 125 15.77 -5.34 -18.44
C PRO A 125 14.76 -5.73 -19.52
N GLY A 126 13.48 -5.83 -19.16
CA GLY A 126 12.44 -6.19 -20.13
C GLY A 126 11.02 -5.72 -19.83
N ASN A 127 10.58 -5.68 -18.56
CA ASN A 127 9.27 -5.09 -18.23
C ASN A 127 9.12 -4.78 -16.73
N LYS A 128 9.52 -3.57 -16.33
CA LYS A 128 9.65 -3.20 -14.90
C LYS A 128 8.31 -3.16 -14.14
N TYR A 129 7.22 -2.78 -14.80
CA TYR A 129 5.91 -2.58 -14.16
C TYR A 129 5.15 -3.89 -13.89
N ILE A 130 5.30 -4.89 -14.75
CA ILE A 130 4.63 -6.19 -14.60
C ILE A 130 5.28 -6.99 -13.46
N THR A 131 6.59 -6.84 -13.23
CA THR A 131 7.38 -7.68 -12.32
C THR A 131 7.15 -7.38 -10.84
N ILE A 132 6.95 -6.12 -10.44
CA ILE A 132 6.61 -5.76 -9.05
C ILE A 132 5.21 -6.26 -8.72
N LEU A 133 4.26 -6.04 -9.63
CA LEU A 133 2.91 -6.59 -9.52
C LEU A 133 2.97 -8.12 -9.47
N TYR A 134 3.78 -8.79 -10.30
CA TYR A 134 3.91 -10.25 -10.29
C TYR A 134 4.54 -10.76 -9.00
N PHE A 135 5.56 -10.11 -8.42
CA PHE A 135 6.18 -10.53 -7.17
C PHE A 135 5.30 -10.23 -5.95
N VAL A 136 4.69 -9.04 -5.89
CA VAL A 136 3.64 -8.69 -4.93
C VAL A 136 2.51 -9.71 -5.04
N PHE A 137 1.99 -10.01 -6.23
CA PHE A 137 0.91 -10.99 -6.40
C PHE A 137 1.36 -12.43 -6.13
N THR A 138 2.55 -12.88 -6.52
CA THR A 138 2.96 -14.29 -6.34
C THR A 138 3.43 -14.59 -4.92
N LYS A 139 4.13 -13.67 -4.25
CA LYS A 139 4.44 -13.84 -2.82
C LYS A 139 3.29 -13.44 -1.92
N LEU A 140 2.53 -12.35 -2.16
CA LEU A 140 1.37 -12.02 -1.31
C LEU A 140 0.16 -12.93 -1.58
N ASN A 141 -0.05 -13.53 -2.77
CA ASN A 141 -1.14 -14.54 -2.91
C ASN A 141 -0.92 -15.78 -2.03
N LYS A 142 0.34 -16.13 -1.71
CA LYS A 142 0.65 -17.18 -0.74
C LYS A 142 0.27 -16.80 0.70
N TYR A 143 0.07 -15.51 1.00
CA TYR A 143 -0.33 -15.00 2.32
C TYR A 143 -1.77 -14.44 2.36
N VAL A 144 -2.42 -14.26 1.20
CA VAL A 144 -3.82 -13.81 1.03
C VAL A 144 -4.77 -15.00 0.76
N THR A 145 -4.27 -16.24 0.77
CA THR A 145 -5.09 -17.46 0.69
C THR A 145 -5.58 -17.90 2.08
N PHE A 146 -6.45 -17.10 2.68
CA PHE A 146 -7.44 -17.44 3.72
C PHE A 146 -8.46 -16.28 3.68
N SER A 147 -9.73 -16.39 3.29
CA SER A 147 -10.67 -17.51 3.19
C SER A 147 -11.55 -17.33 1.96
N ILE A 148 -11.63 -18.36 1.11
CA ILE A 148 -12.88 -18.73 0.44
C ILE A 148 -13.12 -20.20 0.79
N LYS A 149 -13.81 -20.41 1.91
CA LYS A 149 -14.79 -21.46 2.10
C LYS A 149 -15.95 -20.85 2.87
#